data_AF-A0A2D9RH32-F1
#
_entry.id   AF-A0A2D9RH32-F1
#
_cell.length_a   1.000
_cell.length_b   1.000
_cell.length_c   1.000
_cell.angle_alpha   90.00
_cell.angle_beta   90.00
_cell.angle_gamma   90.00
#
_symmetry.space_group_name_H-M   'P 1'
#
loop_
_entity.id
_entity.type
_entity.pdbx_description
1 polymer ?
#
loop_
_entity_poly.entity_id
_entity_poly.type
_entity_poly.pdbx_seq_one_letter_code
_entity_poly.pdbx_strand_id
1 'polypeptide(L)'
;MPGDLMEIPRLSSKACPIVDRSEGYQRPMSEVSETSAVTRLVPGLTILVLLIMIAAAVFHVVTLSPPQHPSFSRENAPAAPDFSNTTSWLLRPTGERLGGWERPWPIDLIWFPDQPDGYLGGWNTPIDWSALDGQLSSEPWLQTSERTSYVAFSPRRRHVSSLSGSDEDKSLAEALEREDVLRATDYYLETDHLMRGIFVGGRGSGLSAAIDVVEMRLADTAPYDRLLGGIIISPMQTEDLPEDMPPWPACAETASEYPCILDLRGISEADAVVQQIDQTSKVFSQWLDGNVTKPAAPLPPMETIEFSPVRRPGETDD
;
A
#
# COMPACT_ATOMS: atom_id res chain seq x y z
N MET A 1 9.53 -43.12 7.02
CA MET A 1 9.79 -43.98 5.85
C MET A 1 10.47 -43.12 4.79
N PRO A 2 11.48 -43.65 4.07
CA PRO A 2 12.41 -42.94 3.20
C PRO A 2 11.67 -42.42 1.94
N GLY A 3 12.08 -41.38 1.22
CA GLY A 3 13.42 -40.98 0.80
C GLY A 3 13.54 -41.32 -0.68
N ASP A 4 13.28 -40.36 -1.57
CA ASP A 4 13.46 -40.53 -3.02
C ASP A 4 14.21 -39.32 -3.61
N LEU A 5 15.49 -39.57 -3.89
CA LEU A 5 16.37 -38.75 -4.71
C LEU A 5 16.16 -39.16 -6.16
N MET A 6 15.70 -38.25 -7.01
CA MET A 6 15.52 -38.50 -8.44
C MET A 6 16.77 -38.10 -9.25
N GLU A 7 17.02 -38.90 -10.27
CA GLU A 7 18.30 -39.23 -10.88
C GLU A 7 18.85 -38.22 -11.90
N ILE A 8 20.17 -38.26 -12.06
CA ILE A 8 20.94 -37.60 -13.13
C ILE A 8 20.96 -38.53 -14.36
N PRO A 9 20.63 -38.06 -15.59
CA PRO A 9 20.83 -38.87 -16.78
C PRO A 9 22.28 -38.79 -17.29
N ARG A 10 22.96 -39.95 -17.28
CA ARG A 10 24.08 -40.27 -18.19
C ARG A 10 23.52 -40.67 -19.55
N LEU A 11 24.27 -40.38 -20.62
CA LEU A 11 24.44 -41.09 -21.92
C LEU A 11 25.06 -40.05 -22.88
N SER A 12 26.00 -40.31 -23.79
CA SER A 12 26.27 -41.53 -24.56
C SER A 12 27.66 -41.41 -25.21
N SER A 13 28.46 -42.47 -25.11
CA SER A 13 29.71 -42.65 -25.83
C SER A 13 29.43 -43.11 -27.26
N LYS A 14 29.93 -42.40 -28.28
CA LYS A 14 30.04 -42.92 -29.65
C LYS A 14 31.48 -43.23 -30.00
N ALA A 15 31.66 -44.47 -30.44
CA ALA A 15 32.90 -45.11 -30.83
C ALA A 15 33.44 -44.62 -32.18
N CYS A 16 34.74 -44.85 -32.34
CA CYS A 16 35.55 -44.67 -33.55
C CYS A 16 35.03 -45.46 -34.77
N PRO A 17 35.59 -45.13 -35.95
CA PRO A 17 36.27 -46.21 -36.68
C PRO A 17 37.72 -45.87 -37.05
N ILE A 18 38.48 -46.97 -37.07
CA ILE A 18 39.87 -47.16 -37.44
C ILE A 18 40.01 -47.08 -38.96
N VAL A 19 40.97 -46.31 -39.47
CA VAL A 19 41.58 -46.54 -40.79
C VAL A 19 43.09 -46.46 -40.65
N ASP A 20 43.71 -47.59 -40.98
CA ASP A 20 45.13 -47.89 -41.04
C ASP A 20 45.64 -47.65 -42.47
N ARG A 21 46.71 -46.85 -42.65
CA ARG A 21 47.71 -47.12 -43.69
C ARG A 21 48.98 -46.27 -43.63
N SER A 22 50.09 -47.02 -43.59
CA SER A 22 51.39 -46.82 -44.26
C SER A 22 52.33 -45.71 -43.80
N GLU A 23 53.30 -46.15 -43.00
CA GLU A 23 54.75 -45.98 -43.17
C GLU A 23 55.27 -44.88 -44.12
N GLY A 24 55.99 -43.93 -43.52
CA GLY A 24 56.92 -43.04 -44.19
C GLY A 24 57.99 -42.57 -43.20
N TYR A 25 59.12 -43.26 -43.17
CA TYR A 25 60.31 -42.95 -42.39
C TYR A 25 61.02 -41.70 -42.95
N GLN A 26 61.09 -40.60 -42.19
CA GLN A 26 62.16 -39.60 -42.29
C GLN A 26 62.40 -38.92 -40.92
N ARG A 27 63.56 -39.21 -40.31
CA ARG A 27 64.35 -38.21 -39.54
C ARG A 27 65.40 -37.66 -40.50
N PRO A 28 65.98 -36.46 -40.31
CA PRO A 28 66.02 -35.65 -39.09
C PRO A 28 65.74 -34.14 -39.34
N MET A 29 65.56 -33.36 -38.28
CA MET A 29 66.32 -32.12 -38.02
C MET A 29 65.68 -31.38 -36.83
N SER A 30 66.55 -31.01 -35.91
CA SER A 30 66.33 -30.08 -34.83
C SER A 30 65.74 -28.76 -35.34
N GLU A 31 64.45 -28.52 -35.10
CA GLU A 31 63.83 -27.20 -35.18
C GLU A 31 63.53 -26.72 -33.76
N VAL A 32 64.20 -25.61 -33.44
CA VAL A 32 64.00 -24.81 -32.25
C VAL A 32 62.54 -24.39 -32.21
N SER A 33 61.86 -24.66 -31.10
CA SER A 33 60.52 -24.12 -30.83
C SER A 33 60.61 -22.60 -30.77
N GLU A 34 60.39 -21.93 -31.90
CA GLU A 34 60.05 -20.52 -31.89
C GLU A 34 58.66 -20.39 -31.27
N THR A 35 58.63 -20.02 -29.99
CA THR A 35 57.41 -19.53 -29.34
C THR A 35 56.84 -18.42 -30.21
N SER A 36 55.75 -18.73 -30.93
CA SER A 36 55.03 -17.78 -31.78
C SER A 36 54.82 -16.48 -31.02
N ALA A 37 55.13 -15.35 -31.66
CA ALA A 37 54.96 -14.02 -31.08
C ALA A 37 53.53 -13.80 -30.52
N VAL A 38 52.55 -14.53 -31.05
CA VAL A 38 51.15 -14.56 -30.59
C VAL A 38 51.03 -15.06 -29.14
N THR A 39 51.81 -16.07 -28.72
CA THR A 39 51.74 -16.63 -27.36
C THR A 39 52.36 -15.70 -26.30
N ARG A 40 53.25 -14.78 -26.70
CA ARG A 40 53.84 -13.75 -25.81
C ARG A 40 52.93 -12.53 -25.62
N LEU A 41 51.96 -12.32 -26.50
CA LEU A 41 51.02 -11.19 -26.45
C LEU A 41 49.76 -11.51 -25.62
N VAL A 42 49.40 -12.79 -25.46
CA VAL A 42 48.21 -13.22 -24.69
C VAL A 42 48.19 -12.66 -23.26
N PRO A 43 49.28 -12.73 -22.46
CA PRO A 43 49.26 -12.22 -21.09
C PRO A 43 49.05 -10.69 -21.03
N GLY A 44 49.73 -9.97 -21.93
CA GLY A 44 49.62 -8.51 -22.01
C GLY A 44 48.22 -8.04 -22.41
N LEU A 45 47.60 -8.72 -23.38
CA LEU A 45 46.23 -8.43 -23.81
C LEU A 45 45.22 -8.74 -22.69
N THR A 46 45.38 -9.85 -21.97
CA THR A 46 44.49 -10.20 -20.86
C THR A 46 44.58 -9.20 -19.71
N ILE A 47 45.77 -8.71 -19.38
CA ILE A 47 45.96 -7.69 -18.34
C ILE A 47 45.31 -6.37 -18.79
N LEU A 48 45.50 -5.97 -20.06
CA LEU A 48 44.89 -4.76 -20.59
C LEU A 48 43.35 -4.83 -20.57
N VAL A 49 42.76 -5.95 -20.99
CA VAL A 49 41.30 -6.15 -20.94
C VAL A 49 40.79 -6.13 -19.50
N LEU A 50 41.50 -6.75 -18.56
CA LEU A 50 41.14 -6.70 -17.14
C LEU A 50 41.17 -5.26 -16.60
N LEU A 51 42.19 -4.48 -16.93
CA LEU A 51 42.29 -3.08 -16.53
C LEU A 51 41.17 -2.23 -17.13
N ILE A 52 40.79 -2.47 -18.39
CA ILE A 52 39.65 -1.79 -19.02
C ILE A 52 38.34 -2.17 -18.31
N MET A 53 38.15 -3.44 -17.97
CA MET A 53 36.96 -3.90 -17.23
C MET A 53 36.88 -3.28 -15.84
N ILE A 54 38.01 -3.21 -15.11
CA ILE A 54 38.08 -2.55 -13.80
C ILE A 54 37.82 -1.05 -13.93
N ALA A 55 38.43 -0.39 -14.91
CA ALA A 55 38.22 1.04 -15.16
C ALA A 55 36.77 1.33 -15.54
N ALA A 56 36.13 0.48 -16.37
CA ALA A 56 34.73 0.59 -16.72
C ALA A 56 33.80 0.35 -15.52
N ALA A 57 34.12 -0.61 -14.65
CA ALA A 57 33.38 -0.87 -13.42
C ALA A 57 33.50 0.30 -12.44
N VAL A 58 34.71 0.83 -12.23
CA VAL A 58 34.95 2.02 -11.40
C VAL A 58 34.24 3.24 -12.00
N PHE A 59 34.31 3.44 -13.32
CA PHE A 59 33.58 4.52 -13.99
C PHE A 59 32.07 4.37 -13.79
N HIS A 60 31.50 3.18 -13.94
CA HIS A 60 30.08 2.93 -13.66
C HIS A 60 29.73 3.26 -12.19
N VAL A 61 30.52 2.80 -11.23
CA VAL A 61 30.27 3.04 -9.80
C VAL A 61 30.43 4.52 -9.44
N VAL A 62 31.40 5.23 -10.02
CA VAL A 62 31.69 6.62 -9.64
C VAL A 62 30.83 7.63 -10.39
N THR A 63 30.45 7.35 -11.64
CA THR A 63 29.74 8.33 -12.49
C THR A 63 28.27 8.03 -12.70
N LEU A 64 27.84 6.78 -12.56
CA LEU A 64 26.46 6.36 -12.79
C LEU A 64 25.75 5.90 -11.51
N SER A 65 26.45 5.81 -10.38
CA SER A 65 25.75 5.74 -9.09
C SER A 65 25.01 7.07 -8.90
N PRO A 66 23.69 7.06 -8.67
CA PRO A 66 22.97 8.26 -8.28
C PRO A 66 23.69 8.89 -7.08
N PRO A 67 23.80 10.23 -7.02
CA PRO A 67 24.26 10.88 -5.80
C PRO A 67 23.38 10.35 -4.65
N GLN A 68 24.00 9.80 -3.61
CA GLN A 68 23.27 9.34 -2.44
C GLN A 68 22.42 10.50 -1.94
N HIS A 69 21.12 10.26 -1.80
CA HIS A 69 20.25 11.25 -1.19
C HIS A 69 20.77 11.54 0.23
N PRO A 70 20.64 12.79 0.72
CA PRO A 70 21.05 13.11 2.07
C PRO A 70 20.33 12.17 3.04
N SER A 71 20.97 11.82 4.16
CA SER A 71 20.32 11.01 5.21
C SER A 71 18.98 11.61 5.59
N PHE A 72 18.02 10.76 5.93
CA PHE A 72 16.72 11.20 6.38
C PHE A 72 16.88 12.10 7.61
N SER A 73 16.16 13.23 7.60
CA SER A 73 16.04 14.10 8.75
C SER A 73 14.60 14.56 8.88
N ARG A 74 14.01 14.29 10.03
CA ARG A 74 12.63 14.69 10.35
C ARG A 74 12.43 16.19 10.30
N GLU A 75 13.46 16.98 10.60
CA GLU A 75 13.40 18.44 10.54
C GLU A 75 13.24 18.98 9.11
N ASN A 76 13.70 18.21 8.12
CA ASN A 76 13.61 18.56 6.70
C ASN A 76 12.39 17.93 6.02
N ALA A 77 11.62 17.10 6.73
CA ALA A 77 10.42 16.49 6.17
C ALA A 77 9.31 17.55 5.98
N PRO A 78 8.40 17.37 5.00
CA PRO A 78 7.25 18.25 4.85
C PRO A 78 6.44 18.34 6.13
N ALA A 79 5.75 19.47 6.32
CA ALA A 79 4.90 19.68 7.49
C ALA A 79 3.83 18.58 7.61
N ALA A 80 3.56 18.17 8.86
CA ALA A 80 2.54 17.17 9.11
C ALA A 80 1.14 17.69 8.74
N PRO A 81 0.25 16.85 8.20
CA PRO A 81 -1.11 17.24 7.86
C PRO A 81 -1.92 17.60 9.11
N ASP A 82 -2.75 18.64 8.99
CA ASP A 82 -3.80 18.95 9.97
C ASP A 82 -5.13 18.35 9.50
N PHE A 83 -5.53 17.22 10.08
CA PHE A 83 -6.72 16.49 9.66
C PHE A 83 -8.04 17.16 10.06
N SER A 84 -7.98 18.23 10.86
CA SER A 84 -9.15 19.09 11.05
C SER A 84 -9.49 19.91 9.81
N ASN A 85 -8.50 20.16 8.96
CA ASN A 85 -8.66 20.89 7.70
C ASN A 85 -9.11 19.95 6.57
N THR A 86 -10.12 20.37 5.81
CA THR A 86 -10.63 19.62 4.66
C THR A 86 -9.57 19.41 3.57
N THR A 87 -8.58 20.29 3.44
CA THR A 87 -7.52 20.14 2.44
C THR A 87 -6.58 18.96 2.73
N SER A 88 -6.56 18.43 3.95
CA SER A 88 -5.79 17.24 4.33
C SER A 88 -6.49 15.94 3.94
N TRP A 89 -7.58 16.01 3.18
CA TRP A 89 -8.35 14.87 2.71
C TRP A 89 -8.49 14.92 1.19
N LEU A 90 -8.30 13.79 0.53
CA LEU A 90 -8.72 13.60 -0.87
C LEU A 90 -10.25 13.49 -0.95
N LEU A 91 -10.83 12.75 -0.01
CA LEU A 91 -12.26 12.59 0.14
C LEU A 91 -12.62 12.70 1.62
N ARG A 92 -13.49 13.67 1.94
CA ARG A 92 -14.15 13.76 3.25
C ARG A 92 -15.57 14.27 3.01
N PRO A 93 -16.61 13.49 3.33
CA PRO A 93 -18.00 13.93 3.21
C PRO A 93 -18.26 15.20 4.02
N THR A 94 -18.94 16.16 3.40
CA THR A 94 -19.38 17.38 4.06
C THR A 94 -20.89 17.31 4.27
N GLY A 95 -21.36 17.31 5.52
CA GLY A 95 -22.79 17.29 5.84
C GLY A 95 -23.12 16.39 7.02
N GLU A 96 -24.37 16.46 7.44
CA GLU A 96 -24.90 15.57 8.48
C GLU A 96 -24.96 14.13 7.96
N ARG A 97 -24.53 13.19 8.80
CA ARG A 97 -24.49 11.76 8.48
C ARG A 97 -25.22 10.98 9.53
N LEU A 98 -25.86 9.90 9.09
CA LEU A 98 -26.55 8.95 9.97
C LEU A 98 -25.53 8.25 10.89
N GLY A 99 -25.82 8.13 12.17
CA GLY A 99 -24.98 7.37 13.11
C GLY A 99 -25.37 5.90 13.22
N GLY A 100 -24.58 5.12 13.96
CA GLY A 100 -24.81 3.69 14.19
C GLY A 100 -26.14 3.32 14.87
N TRP A 101 -26.84 4.31 15.40
CA TRP A 101 -28.18 4.18 15.97
C TRP A 101 -29.29 4.04 14.91
N GLU A 102 -29.03 4.35 13.64
CA GLU A 102 -30.01 4.31 12.55
C GLU A 102 -30.15 2.93 11.89
N ARG A 103 -31.26 2.70 11.17
CA ARG A 103 -31.47 1.48 10.37
C ARG A 103 -31.70 1.83 8.89
N PRO A 104 -31.02 1.14 7.94
CA PRO A 104 -29.99 0.11 8.16
C PRO A 104 -28.70 0.67 8.79
N TRP A 105 -27.88 -0.17 9.43
CA TRP A 105 -26.64 0.29 10.07
C TRP A 105 -25.71 0.96 9.05
N PRO A 106 -25.36 2.25 9.21
CA PRO A 106 -24.57 2.95 8.21
C PRO A 106 -23.10 2.47 8.16
N ILE A 107 -22.51 2.41 6.97
CA ILE A 107 -21.12 1.94 6.76
C ILE A 107 -20.23 3.06 6.22
N ASP A 108 -18.99 3.10 6.66
CA ASP A 108 -17.91 3.94 6.15
C ASP A 108 -16.79 3.08 5.55
N LEU A 109 -16.10 3.65 4.57
CA LEU A 109 -14.88 3.10 3.97
C LEU A 109 -13.74 4.11 4.17
N ILE A 110 -12.68 3.71 4.86
CA ILE A 110 -11.43 4.47 4.92
C ILE A 110 -10.49 3.93 3.84
N TRP A 111 -10.23 4.73 2.82
CA TRP A 111 -9.43 4.35 1.65
C TRP A 111 -8.08 5.07 1.62
N PHE A 112 -7.02 4.28 1.51
CA PHE A 112 -5.66 4.73 1.41
C PHE A 112 -5.13 4.58 -0.03
N PRO A 113 -4.89 5.69 -0.75
CA PRO A 113 -4.33 5.60 -2.10
C PRO A 113 -2.88 5.10 -2.05
N ASP A 114 -2.42 4.61 -3.19
CA ASP A 114 -1.02 4.24 -3.37
C ASP A 114 -0.11 5.45 -3.55
N GLN A 115 1.17 5.31 -3.26
CA GLN A 115 2.19 6.33 -3.43
C GLN A 115 2.22 6.85 -4.89
N PRO A 116 2.27 8.17 -5.09
CA PRO A 116 2.43 8.74 -6.42
C PRO A 116 3.90 8.66 -6.89
N ASP A 117 4.11 8.36 -8.16
CA ASP A 117 5.46 8.25 -8.75
C ASP A 117 6.09 9.60 -9.07
N GLY A 118 7.43 9.66 -8.97
CA GLY A 118 8.23 10.73 -9.57
C GLY A 118 8.54 11.93 -8.66
N TYR A 119 8.21 11.86 -7.37
CA TYR A 119 8.66 12.87 -6.42
C TYR A 119 10.15 12.70 -6.08
N LEU A 120 10.96 13.70 -6.44
CA LEU A 120 12.42 13.71 -6.19
C LEU A 120 12.86 14.81 -5.20
N GLY A 121 11.91 15.49 -4.55
CA GLY A 121 12.19 16.67 -3.71
C GLY A 121 12.69 16.37 -2.29
N GLY A 122 12.70 15.09 -1.88
CA GLY A 122 13.08 14.65 -0.54
C GLY A 122 12.52 13.27 -0.22
N TRP A 123 12.77 12.78 1.00
CA TRP A 123 12.35 11.45 1.47
C TRP A 123 10.84 11.27 1.58
N ASN A 124 10.10 12.36 1.78
CA ASN A 124 8.66 12.30 1.82
C ASN A 124 8.03 13.37 0.92
N THR A 125 7.00 12.96 0.20
CA THR A 125 6.18 13.82 -0.66
C THR A 125 5.26 14.69 0.20
N PRO A 126 5.21 16.03 0.01
CA PRO A 126 4.25 16.92 0.66
C PRO A 126 2.80 16.60 0.28
N ILE A 127 1.86 16.83 1.20
CA ILE A 127 0.42 16.56 0.95
C ILE A 127 -0.24 17.46 -0.09
N ASP A 128 0.35 18.62 -0.36
CA ASP A 128 -0.10 19.59 -1.36
C ASP A 128 0.58 19.37 -2.72
N TRP A 129 1.36 18.29 -2.87
CA TRP A 129 1.94 17.95 -4.16
C TRP A 129 0.86 17.60 -5.18
N SER A 130 0.86 18.30 -6.31
CA SER A 130 -0.22 18.23 -7.31
C SER A 130 -0.45 16.84 -7.90
N ALA A 131 0.57 15.97 -7.94
CA ALA A 131 0.37 14.61 -8.45
C ALA A 131 -0.45 13.73 -7.49
N LEU A 132 -0.61 14.10 -6.22
CA LEU A 132 -1.53 13.42 -5.29
C LEU A 132 -3.00 13.55 -5.75
N ASP A 133 -3.36 14.65 -6.41
CA ASP A 133 -4.71 14.80 -6.99
C ASP A 133 -4.95 13.79 -8.13
N GLY A 134 -3.87 13.38 -8.79
CA GLY A 134 -3.87 12.30 -9.77
C GLY A 134 -4.20 10.93 -9.18
N GLN A 135 -3.90 10.69 -7.89
CA GLN A 135 -4.23 9.42 -7.23
C GLN A 135 -5.75 9.19 -7.22
N LEU A 136 -6.53 10.21 -6.87
CA LEU A 136 -7.99 10.08 -6.87
C LEU A 136 -8.51 9.83 -8.29
N SER A 137 -7.92 10.49 -9.28
CA SER A 137 -8.23 10.30 -10.71
C SER A 137 -7.90 8.90 -11.22
N SER A 138 -6.92 8.22 -10.62
CA SER A 138 -6.60 6.82 -10.92
C SER A 138 -7.60 5.81 -10.34
N GLU A 139 -8.47 6.25 -9.42
CA GLU A 139 -9.45 5.39 -8.74
C GLU A 139 -10.89 5.91 -9.00
N PRO A 140 -11.41 5.84 -10.23
CA PRO A 140 -12.69 6.47 -10.61
C PRO A 140 -13.88 5.96 -9.80
N TRP A 141 -13.83 4.72 -9.31
CA TRP A 141 -14.86 4.13 -8.45
C TRP A 141 -14.98 4.84 -7.08
N LEU A 142 -13.96 5.55 -6.61
CA LEU A 142 -14.04 6.39 -5.40
C LEU A 142 -14.74 7.73 -5.63
N GLN A 143 -14.87 8.16 -6.90
CA GLN A 143 -15.45 9.45 -7.26
C GLN A 143 -16.92 9.36 -7.64
N THR A 144 -17.45 8.16 -7.93
CA THR A 144 -18.85 8.00 -8.35
C THR A 144 -19.85 8.50 -7.30
N SER A 145 -20.93 9.13 -7.75
CA SER A 145 -22.06 9.53 -6.91
C SER A 145 -23.06 8.40 -6.65
N GLU A 146 -22.88 7.24 -7.29
CA GLU A 146 -23.83 6.11 -7.22
C GLU A 146 -23.71 5.26 -5.96
N ARG A 147 -22.84 5.64 -5.02
CA ARG A 147 -22.66 4.94 -3.73
C ARG A 147 -23.90 5.11 -2.86
N THR A 148 -24.56 4.01 -2.55
CA THR A 148 -25.79 4.05 -1.73
C THR A 148 -25.62 3.47 -0.34
N SER A 149 -24.62 2.60 -0.15
CA SER A 149 -24.55 1.74 1.06
C SER A 149 -23.38 2.05 1.97
N TYR A 150 -22.42 2.85 1.49
CA TYR A 150 -21.26 3.27 2.26
C TYR A 150 -20.86 4.71 1.92
N VAL A 151 -20.07 5.30 2.81
CA VAL A 151 -19.51 6.63 2.65
C VAL A 151 -17.99 6.54 2.71
N ALA A 152 -17.29 7.11 1.73
CA ALA A 152 -15.83 6.99 1.64
C ALA A 152 -15.10 8.18 2.26
N PHE A 153 -14.03 7.88 2.97
CA PHE A 153 -13.00 8.80 3.48
C PHE A 153 -11.68 8.43 2.83
N SER A 154 -10.90 9.41 2.45
CA SER A 154 -9.54 9.17 1.95
C SER A 154 -8.64 10.31 2.40
N PRO A 155 -7.78 10.10 3.41
CA PRO A 155 -6.89 11.13 3.90
C PRO A 155 -5.70 11.33 2.95
N ARG A 156 -5.19 12.56 2.90
CA ARG A 156 -3.86 12.83 2.35
C ARG A 156 -2.82 12.52 3.41
N ARG A 157 -1.68 12.00 2.99
CA ARG A 157 -0.55 11.73 3.87
C ARG A 157 0.75 12.05 3.16
N ARG A 158 1.80 12.27 3.93
CA ARG A 158 3.14 12.31 3.37
C ARG A 158 3.52 10.90 2.95
N HIS A 159 3.77 10.70 1.67
CA HIS A 159 4.25 9.41 1.16
C HIS A 159 5.75 9.36 1.25
N VAL A 160 6.31 8.18 1.52
CA VAL A 160 7.72 7.90 1.22
C VAL A 160 7.95 8.13 -0.27
N SER A 161 9.11 8.65 -0.65
CA SER A 161 9.45 8.87 -2.05
C SER A 161 10.21 7.67 -2.61
N SER A 162 10.21 7.51 -3.94
CA SER A 162 10.93 6.43 -4.63
C SER A 162 12.45 6.64 -4.69
N LEU A 163 13.00 7.40 -3.73
CA LEU A 163 14.42 7.71 -3.66
C LEU A 163 15.25 6.51 -3.22
N SER A 164 16.53 6.53 -3.58
CA SER A 164 17.52 5.55 -3.13
C SER A 164 18.33 6.09 -1.95
N GLY A 165 18.55 5.27 -0.95
CA GLY A 165 19.37 5.57 0.22
C GLY A 165 19.47 4.36 1.15
N SER A 166 19.81 4.58 2.43
CA SER A 166 19.91 3.46 3.37
C SER A 166 18.53 2.91 3.73
N ASP A 167 18.45 1.61 4.04
CA ASP A 167 17.20 1.00 4.53
C ASP A 167 16.72 1.64 5.83
N GLU A 168 17.66 2.13 6.65
CA GLU A 168 17.35 2.87 7.89
C GLU A 168 16.64 4.19 7.59
N ASP A 169 17.17 4.98 6.64
CA ASP A 169 16.55 6.24 6.23
C ASP A 169 15.15 6.01 5.64
N LYS A 170 15.01 4.96 4.82
CA LYS A 170 13.72 4.58 4.24
C LYS A 170 12.72 4.19 5.33
N SER A 171 13.14 3.37 6.29
CA SER A 171 12.30 2.95 7.41
C SER A 171 11.84 4.14 8.28
N LEU A 172 12.71 5.13 8.48
CA LEU A 172 12.35 6.36 9.19
C LEU A 172 11.35 7.23 8.40
N ALA A 173 11.49 7.29 7.07
CA ALA A 173 10.51 7.96 6.21
C ALA A 173 9.16 7.23 6.19
N GLU A 174 9.16 5.89 6.18
CA GLU A 174 7.97 5.03 6.26
C GLU A 174 7.26 5.20 7.61
N ALA A 175 8.02 5.32 8.71
CA ALA A 175 7.47 5.60 10.02
C ALA A 175 6.74 6.95 10.05
N LEU A 176 7.25 7.97 9.35
CA LEU A 176 6.58 9.28 9.25
C LEU A 176 5.28 9.21 8.45
N GLU A 177 5.24 8.43 7.36
CA GLU A 177 4.00 8.17 6.60
C GLU A 177 2.97 7.43 7.48
N ARG A 178 3.41 6.41 8.22
CA ARG A 178 2.56 5.66 9.16
C ARG A 178 1.98 6.57 10.25
N GLU A 179 2.77 7.49 10.80
CA GLU A 179 2.26 8.48 11.76
C GLU A 179 1.10 9.31 11.20
N ASP A 180 1.18 9.72 9.93
CA ASP A 180 0.10 10.47 9.26
C ASP A 180 -1.16 9.61 9.07
N VAL A 181 -0.99 8.35 8.64
CA VAL A 181 -2.09 7.37 8.48
C VAL A 181 -2.84 7.19 9.80
N LEU A 182 -2.10 6.97 10.88
CA LEU A 182 -2.69 6.74 12.20
C LEU A 182 -3.36 8.01 12.72
N ARG A 183 -2.73 9.19 12.59
CA ARG A 183 -3.34 10.48 12.97
C ARG A 183 -4.62 10.78 12.20
N ALA A 184 -4.67 10.48 10.90
CA ALA A 184 -5.88 10.66 10.10
C ALA A 184 -7.02 9.78 10.60
N THR A 185 -6.69 8.52 10.91
CA THR A 185 -7.62 7.54 11.43
C THR A 185 -8.12 7.96 12.81
N ASP A 186 -7.22 8.39 13.71
CA ASP A 186 -7.58 8.87 15.04
C ASP A 186 -8.56 10.05 14.96
N TYR A 187 -8.27 11.04 14.10
CA TYR A 187 -9.18 12.15 13.87
C TYR A 187 -10.55 11.70 13.34
N TYR A 188 -10.57 10.76 12.39
CA TYR A 188 -11.82 10.19 11.88
C TYR A 188 -12.61 9.47 12.97
N LEU A 189 -11.96 8.63 13.79
CA LEU A 189 -12.59 7.87 14.86
C LEU A 189 -13.20 8.78 15.94
N GLU A 190 -12.53 9.89 16.23
CA GLU A 190 -12.97 10.89 17.22
C GLU A 190 -14.09 11.79 16.69
N THR A 191 -14.01 12.22 15.44
CA THR A 191 -14.83 13.32 14.92
C THR A 191 -15.93 12.86 13.96
N ASP A 192 -15.67 11.81 13.18
CA ASP A 192 -16.44 11.46 12.00
C ASP A 192 -17.07 10.05 12.07
N HIS A 193 -16.59 9.15 12.93
CA HIS A 193 -17.02 7.76 12.86
C HIS A 193 -18.49 7.53 13.23
N LEU A 194 -19.07 8.31 14.15
CA LEU A 194 -20.49 8.25 14.54
C LEU A 194 -21.01 6.83 14.86
N MET A 195 -20.14 5.92 15.35
CA MET A 195 -20.46 4.51 15.63
C MET A 195 -20.94 3.71 14.40
N ARG A 196 -20.49 4.10 13.20
CA ARG A 196 -20.81 3.44 11.93
C ARG A 196 -20.00 2.14 11.77
N GLY A 197 -20.39 1.26 10.86
CA GLY A 197 -19.51 0.14 10.49
C GLY A 197 -18.34 0.64 9.66
N ILE A 198 -17.17 0.01 9.74
CA ILE A 198 -15.94 0.45 9.07
C ILE A 198 -15.39 -0.66 8.17
N PHE A 199 -15.16 -0.34 6.90
CA PHE A 199 -14.19 -1.04 6.07
C PHE A 199 -12.93 -0.17 5.92
N VAL A 200 -11.77 -0.80 5.83
CA VAL A 200 -10.50 -0.13 5.52
C VAL A 200 -9.95 -0.75 4.24
N GLY A 201 -9.31 0.03 3.38
CA GLY A 201 -8.73 -0.51 2.16
C GLY A 201 -7.69 0.38 1.54
N GLY A 202 -7.03 -0.13 0.50
CA GLY A 202 -6.06 0.64 -0.24
C GLY A 202 -5.47 -0.08 -1.45
N ARG A 203 -4.52 0.60 -2.09
CA ARG A 203 -3.70 0.10 -3.21
C ARG A 203 -2.22 0.27 -2.89
N GLY A 204 -1.38 -0.71 -3.26
CA GLY A 204 0.07 -0.69 -3.05
C GLY A 204 0.44 -0.38 -1.60
N SER A 205 1.24 0.65 -1.39
CA SER A 205 1.58 1.19 -0.05
C SER A 205 0.34 1.57 0.80
N GLY A 206 -0.77 1.92 0.15
CA GLY A 206 -2.06 2.15 0.80
C GLY A 206 -2.69 0.91 1.41
N LEU A 207 -2.46 -0.29 0.85
CA LEU A 207 -2.94 -1.53 1.44
C LEU A 207 -2.18 -1.86 2.73
N SER A 208 -0.86 -1.68 2.75
CA SER A 208 -0.05 -1.81 3.98
C SER A 208 -0.51 -0.81 5.05
N ALA A 209 -0.80 0.44 4.67
CA ALA A 209 -1.37 1.43 5.59
C ALA A 209 -2.74 1.01 6.14
N ALA A 210 -3.58 0.34 5.34
CA ALA A 210 -4.86 -0.20 5.80
C ALA A 210 -4.67 -1.31 6.85
N ILE A 211 -3.68 -2.19 6.66
CA ILE A 211 -3.32 -3.24 7.63
C ILE A 211 -2.82 -2.60 8.93
N ASP A 212 -1.91 -1.63 8.85
CA ASP A 212 -1.42 -0.86 10.01
C ASP A 212 -2.59 -0.26 10.82
N VAL A 213 -3.59 0.31 10.16
CA VAL A 213 -4.78 0.87 10.83
C VAL A 213 -5.59 -0.21 11.54
N VAL A 214 -5.84 -1.33 10.86
CA VAL A 214 -6.59 -2.45 11.43
C VAL A 214 -5.90 -2.93 12.71
N GLU A 215 -4.61 -3.22 12.63
CA GLU A 215 -3.85 -3.77 13.74
C GLU A 215 -3.70 -2.78 14.90
N MET A 216 -3.36 -1.53 14.59
CA MET A 216 -2.99 -0.56 15.62
C MET A 216 -4.15 0.24 16.18
N ARG A 217 -5.34 0.21 15.55
CA ARG A 217 -6.50 1.02 15.96
C ARG A 217 -7.81 0.28 16.07
N LEU A 218 -8.06 -0.76 15.26
CA LEU A 218 -9.41 -1.32 15.14
C LEU A 218 -9.58 -2.70 15.78
N ALA A 219 -8.72 -3.66 15.46
CA ALA A 219 -8.95 -5.09 15.77
C ALA A 219 -9.12 -5.39 17.26
N ASP A 220 -8.37 -4.71 18.13
CA ASP A 220 -8.37 -4.94 19.59
C ASP A 220 -8.90 -3.75 20.40
N THR A 221 -9.59 -2.81 19.75
CA THR A 221 -10.07 -1.58 20.39
C THR A 221 -11.58 -1.52 20.39
N ALA A 222 -12.21 -1.64 21.56
CA ALA A 222 -13.64 -1.41 21.69
C ALA A 222 -14.00 0.08 21.46
N PRO A 223 -15.10 0.41 20.76
CA PRO A 223 -16.09 -0.50 20.17
C PRO A 223 -15.78 -0.94 18.73
N TYR A 224 -14.62 -0.55 18.19
CA TYR A 224 -14.27 -0.70 16.77
C TYR A 224 -14.02 -2.15 16.37
N ASP A 225 -13.57 -2.99 17.30
CA ASP A 225 -13.43 -4.45 17.16
C ASP A 225 -14.68 -5.12 16.59
N ARG A 226 -15.87 -4.64 16.99
CA ARG A 226 -17.18 -5.16 16.55
C ARG A 226 -17.76 -4.44 15.34
N LEU A 227 -17.23 -3.26 15.02
CA LEU A 227 -17.69 -2.42 13.92
C LEU A 227 -16.83 -2.59 12.67
N LEU A 228 -15.75 -3.37 12.74
CA LEU A 228 -14.86 -3.65 11.62
C LEU A 228 -15.47 -4.72 10.68
N GLY A 229 -15.79 -4.32 9.46
CA GLY A 229 -16.18 -5.20 8.36
C GLY A 229 -14.99 -5.89 7.69
N GLY A 230 -13.80 -5.29 7.76
CA GLY A 230 -12.55 -5.88 7.30
C GLY A 230 -11.84 -5.06 6.23
N ILE A 231 -11.08 -5.75 5.38
CA ILE A 231 -10.14 -5.11 4.43
C ILE A 231 -10.64 -5.22 2.99
N ILE A 232 -10.56 -4.13 2.24
CA ILE A 232 -10.83 -4.07 0.81
C ILE A 232 -9.51 -3.90 0.04
N ILE A 233 -9.25 -4.81 -0.91
CA ILE A 233 -8.07 -4.79 -1.78
C ILE A 233 -8.48 -4.14 -3.11
N SER A 234 -7.67 -3.20 -3.60
CA SER A 234 -7.94 -2.47 -4.85
C SER A 234 -8.07 -3.39 -6.08
N PRO A 235 -8.97 -3.07 -7.03
CA PRO A 235 -9.02 -3.74 -8.33
C PRO A 235 -7.72 -3.60 -9.14
N MET A 236 -6.97 -2.54 -8.87
CA MET A 236 -5.70 -2.20 -9.53
C MET A 236 -4.47 -2.66 -8.73
N GLN A 237 -4.66 -3.47 -7.70
CA GLN A 237 -3.54 -4.06 -6.94
C GLN A 237 -2.73 -5.00 -7.84
N THR A 238 -1.50 -4.62 -8.16
CA THR A 238 -0.58 -5.42 -8.99
C THR A 238 0.57 -6.04 -8.21
N GLU A 239 0.91 -5.47 -7.05
CA GLU A 239 1.94 -6.05 -6.17
C GLU A 239 1.37 -7.25 -5.42
N ASP A 240 2.26 -8.16 -5.03
CA ASP A 240 1.92 -9.26 -4.16
C ASP A 240 1.26 -8.74 -2.87
N LEU A 241 0.33 -9.53 -2.34
CA LEU A 241 -0.33 -9.15 -1.10
C LEU A 241 0.69 -9.15 0.05
N PRO A 242 0.61 -8.17 0.97
CA PRO A 242 1.49 -8.12 2.13
C PRO A 242 1.48 -9.44 2.92
N GLU A 243 2.65 -9.87 3.40
CA GLU A 243 2.80 -11.14 4.16
C GLU A 243 2.07 -11.12 5.51
N ASP A 244 1.84 -9.93 6.06
CA ASP A 244 1.14 -9.63 7.31
C ASP A 244 -0.39 -9.55 7.14
N MET A 245 -0.92 -9.90 5.98
CA MET A 245 -2.37 -9.89 5.76
C MET A 245 -3.08 -10.85 6.74
N PRO A 246 -4.12 -10.38 7.46
CA PRO A 246 -4.85 -11.23 8.41
C PRO A 246 -5.47 -12.47 7.74
N PRO A 247 -5.48 -13.64 8.39
CA PRO A 247 -6.00 -14.89 7.82
C PRO A 247 -7.54 -14.96 7.84
N TRP A 248 -8.21 -13.89 7.42
CA TRP A 248 -9.66 -13.77 7.42
C TRP A 248 -10.31 -14.45 6.22
N PRO A 249 -11.58 -14.87 6.33
CA PRO A 249 -12.30 -15.40 5.19
C PRO A 249 -12.54 -14.32 4.12
N ALA A 250 -12.77 -14.76 2.88
CA ALA A 250 -13.25 -13.87 1.83
C ALA A 250 -14.67 -13.37 2.15
N CYS A 251 -14.96 -12.12 1.80
CA CYS A 251 -16.31 -11.57 1.95
C CYS A 251 -17.28 -12.28 0.98
N ALA A 252 -18.21 -13.05 1.54
CA ALA A 252 -19.26 -13.73 0.78
C ALA A 252 -20.60 -13.00 0.90
N GLU A 253 -21.50 -13.21 -0.07
CA GLU A 253 -22.87 -12.66 -0.01
C GLU A 253 -23.67 -13.16 1.22
N THR A 254 -23.25 -14.30 1.78
CA THR A 254 -23.82 -14.92 2.98
C THR A 254 -22.83 -14.93 4.15
N ALA A 255 -21.90 -13.97 4.16
CA ALA A 255 -20.93 -13.83 5.24
C ALA A 255 -21.64 -13.84 6.59
N SER A 256 -21.31 -14.84 7.41
CA SER A 256 -21.82 -14.99 8.78
C SER A 256 -20.81 -14.48 9.81
N GLU A 257 -19.58 -14.22 9.36
CA GLU A 257 -18.44 -13.84 10.19
C GLU A 257 -17.77 -12.60 9.59
N TYR A 258 -17.43 -11.66 10.47
CA TYR A 258 -16.68 -10.45 10.20
C TYR A 258 -15.59 -10.31 11.27
N PRO A 259 -14.42 -9.75 10.95
CA PRO A 259 -14.03 -9.12 9.67
C PRO A 259 -13.75 -10.11 8.52
N CYS A 260 -13.81 -9.63 7.28
CA CYS A 260 -13.52 -10.41 6.05
C CYS A 260 -12.62 -9.64 5.06
N ILE A 261 -12.12 -10.32 4.04
CA ILE A 261 -11.33 -9.71 2.95
C ILE A 261 -12.16 -9.63 1.67
N LEU A 262 -12.35 -8.41 1.18
CA LEU A 262 -12.95 -8.17 -0.13
C LEU A 262 -11.84 -7.94 -1.16
N ASP A 263 -11.53 -8.98 -1.93
CA ASP A 263 -10.56 -8.89 -3.02
C ASP A 263 -11.25 -8.47 -4.32
N LEU A 264 -10.95 -7.27 -4.80
CA LEU A 264 -11.53 -6.71 -6.02
C LEU A 264 -10.63 -6.92 -7.25
N ARG A 265 -9.47 -7.57 -7.09
CA ARG A 265 -8.53 -7.80 -8.20
C ARG A 265 -9.23 -8.57 -9.32
N GLY A 266 -9.03 -8.11 -10.55
CA GLY A 266 -9.64 -8.67 -11.75
C GLY A 266 -10.97 -8.04 -12.17
N ILE A 267 -11.52 -7.11 -11.38
CA ILE A 267 -12.67 -6.28 -11.79
C ILE A 267 -12.14 -5.01 -12.46
N SER A 268 -12.35 -4.85 -13.77
CA SER A 268 -11.88 -3.69 -14.53
C SER A 268 -12.84 -2.50 -14.53
N GLU A 269 -14.14 -2.78 -14.44
CA GLU A 269 -15.18 -1.76 -14.58
C GLU A 269 -15.46 -1.08 -13.24
N ALA A 270 -15.34 0.24 -13.20
CA ALA A 270 -15.55 1.03 -11.99
C ALA A 270 -16.93 0.80 -11.37
N ASP A 271 -17.98 0.71 -12.19
CA ASP A 271 -19.35 0.48 -11.71
C ASP A 271 -19.50 -0.92 -11.07
N ALA A 272 -18.80 -1.92 -11.61
CA ALA A 272 -18.81 -3.27 -11.04
C ALA A 272 -18.08 -3.30 -9.67
N VAL A 273 -16.99 -2.55 -9.53
CA VAL A 273 -16.30 -2.36 -8.24
C VAL A 273 -17.25 -1.73 -7.21
N VAL A 274 -17.94 -0.65 -7.59
CA VAL A 274 -18.89 0.03 -6.71
C VAL A 274 -20.03 -0.91 -6.30
N GLN A 275 -20.61 -1.64 -7.26
CA GLN A 275 -21.68 -2.60 -6.99
C GLN A 275 -21.24 -3.70 -6.01
N GLN A 276 -20.02 -4.21 -6.16
CA GLN A 276 -19.48 -5.24 -5.26
C GLN A 276 -19.27 -4.70 -3.84
N ILE A 277 -18.75 -3.48 -3.69
CA ILE A 277 -18.58 -2.83 -2.38
C ILE A 277 -19.94 -2.50 -1.76
N ASP A 278 -20.90 -1.98 -2.55
CA ASP A 278 -22.24 -1.67 -2.07
C ASP A 278 -22.95 -2.94 -1.58
N GLN A 279 -22.87 -4.04 -2.34
CA GLN A 279 -23.45 -5.31 -1.93
C GLN A 279 -22.82 -5.84 -0.64
N THR A 280 -21.49 -5.81 -0.55
CA THR A 280 -20.76 -6.24 0.65
C THR A 280 -21.13 -5.38 1.87
N SER A 281 -21.24 -4.06 1.67
CA SER A 281 -21.64 -3.11 2.71
C SER A 281 -23.08 -3.34 3.18
N LYS A 282 -24.01 -3.68 2.27
CA LYS A 282 -25.39 -4.05 2.65
C LYS A 282 -25.44 -5.32 3.50
N VAL A 283 -24.69 -6.34 3.13
CA VAL A 283 -24.62 -7.60 3.90
C VAL A 283 -24.03 -7.32 5.29
N PHE A 284 -22.94 -6.54 5.37
CA PHE A 284 -22.34 -6.18 6.65
C PHE A 284 -23.27 -5.32 7.53
N SER A 285 -23.95 -4.36 6.92
CA SER A 285 -24.96 -3.53 7.60
C SER A 285 -26.08 -4.37 8.23
N GLN A 286 -26.59 -5.37 7.49
CA GLN A 286 -27.59 -6.32 7.99
C GLN A 286 -27.02 -7.19 9.12
N TRP A 287 -25.76 -7.63 8.98
CA TRP A 287 -25.08 -8.39 10.02
C TRP A 287 -24.94 -7.57 11.31
N LEU A 288 -24.54 -6.31 11.23
CA LEU A 288 -24.45 -5.41 12.38
C LEU A 288 -25.81 -5.23 13.07
N ASP A 289 -26.88 -5.02 12.30
CA ASP A 289 -28.24 -4.89 12.83
C ASP A 289 -28.73 -6.15 13.57
N GLY A 290 -28.22 -7.33 13.21
CA GLY A 290 -28.55 -8.62 13.83
C GLY A 290 -27.64 -9.05 14.98
N ASN A 291 -26.38 -8.62 14.99
CA ASN A 291 -25.34 -9.17 15.87
C ASN A 291 -24.73 -8.14 16.85
N VAL A 292 -24.84 -6.84 16.57
CA VAL A 292 -24.23 -5.79 17.39
C VAL A 292 -25.31 -4.98 18.11
N THR A 293 -25.07 -4.65 19.38
CA THR A 293 -26.00 -3.80 20.14
C THR A 293 -25.92 -2.37 19.63
N LYS A 294 -27.06 -1.82 19.19
CA LYS A 294 -27.10 -0.43 18.72
C LYS A 294 -26.76 0.56 19.84
N PRO A 295 -25.92 1.57 19.56
CA PRO A 295 -25.75 2.69 20.48
C PRO A 295 -27.05 3.50 20.59
N ALA A 296 -27.20 4.22 21.69
CA ALA A 296 -28.28 5.19 21.82
C ALA A 296 -28.01 6.39 20.90
N ALA A 297 -29.08 6.92 20.29
CA ALA A 297 -28.98 8.18 19.56
C ALA A 297 -28.55 9.31 20.51
N PRO A 298 -27.70 10.26 20.05
CA PRO A 298 -27.35 11.42 20.83
C PRO A 298 -28.61 12.21 21.18
N LEU A 299 -28.64 12.79 22.38
CA LEU A 299 -29.76 13.63 22.81
C LEU A 299 -29.85 14.85 21.87
N PRO A 300 -31.08 15.28 21.50
CA PRO A 300 -31.24 16.52 20.77
C PRO A 300 -30.61 17.67 21.56
N PRO A 301 -30.06 18.70 20.89
CA PRO A 301 -29.55 19.87 21.59
C PRO A 301 -30.63 20.42 22.51
N MET A 302 -30.25 20.80 23.74
CA MET A 302 -31.21 21.37 24.68
C MET A 302 -31.80 22.63 24.03
N GLU A 303 -33.09 22.60 23.71
CA GLU A 303 -33.81 23.81 23.34
C GLU A 303 -33.74 24.75 24.55
N THR A 304 -33.06 25.89 24.38
CA THR A 304 -33.14 26.97 25.36
C THR A 304 -34.58 27.45 25.38
N ILE A 305 -35.35 26.95 26.35
CA ILE A 305 -36.69 27.46 26.59
C ILE A 305 -36.50 28.92 26.99
N GLU A 306 -36.82 29.84 26.09
CA GLU A 306 -36.97 31.24 26.43
C GLU A 306 -38.12 31.33 27.44
N PHE A 307 -37.77 31.42 28.72
CA PHE A 307 -38.74 31.71 29.76
C PHE A 307 -39.32 33.09 29.46
N SER A 308 -40.57 33.12 29.01
CA SER A 308 -41.33 34.36 28.95
C SER A 308 -41.25 35.03 30.31
N PRO A 309 -40.91 36.34 30.39
CA PRO A 309 -40.77 37.02 31.66
C PRO A 309 -42.08 36.88 32.44
N VAL A 310 -41.98 36.23 33.62
CA VAL A 310 -43.11 36.10 34.53
C VAL A 310 -43.39 37.48 35.10
N ARG A 311 -44.31 38.23 34.47
CA ARG A 311 -44.81 39.49 35.01
C ARG A 311 -45.53 39.18 36.33
N ARG A 312 -45.07 39.79 37.43
CA ARG A 312 -45.84 39.76 38.66
C ARG A 312 -47.10 40.61 38.46
N PRO A 313 -48.27 40.18 38.97
CA PRO A 313 -49.46 41.03 38.93
C PRO A 313 -49.18 42.36 39.62
N GLY A 314 -49.20 43.47 38.85
CA GLY A 314 -49.07 44.84 39.37
C GLY A 314 -47.83 45.63 38.93
N GLU A 315 -46.94 45.08 38.12
CA GLU A 315 -45.77 45.81 37.59
C GLU A 315 -46.18 46.61 36.34
N THR A 316 -46.23 47.94 36.47
CA THR A 316 -46.44 48.88 35.36
C THR A 316 -45.10 49.42 34.88
N ASP A 317 -44.89 49.41 33.55
CA ASP A 317 -43.70 49.93 32.89
C ASP A 317 -43.63 51.46 33.08
N ASP A 318 -42.73 51.94 33.95
CA ASP A 318 -42.33 53.36 34.07
C ASP A 318 -41.22 53.72 33.05
#